data_AF-A0A165CXF4-F1
#
_entry.id   AF-A0A165CXF4-F1
#
_cell.length_a   1.000
_cell.length_b   1.000
_cell.length_c   1.000
_cell.angle_alpha   90.00
_cell.angle_beta   90.00
_cell.angle_gamma   90.00
#
_symmetry.space_group_name_H-M   'P 1'
#
loop_
_entity.id
_entity.type
_entity.pdbx_description
1 polymer ?
#
loop_
_entity_poly.entity_id
_entity_poly.type
_entity_poly.pdbx_seq_one_letter_code
_entity_poly.pdbx_strand_id
1 'polypeptide(L)'
;MTHLTSLKLAVPEKGHKQVAGTSCLPALQSLSLEPERLDEHCLALVKLATSGSLDNISIDIVLGNVTTDMLKSFVRELVSYPPRAFSVTGTLSNISYDGRLNISEAALHALQPLLLHRKMASLKISMGNLRITPNLLSALGSAYPAL
;
A
#
# COMPACT_ATOMS: atom_id res chain seq x y z
N MET A 1 -1.66 16.45 26.94
CA MET A 1 -2.16 15.09 26.64
C MET A 1 -1.31 14.53 25.51
N THR A 2 -0.75 13.33 25.68
CA THR A 2 0.05 12.66 24.65
C THR A 2 -0.87 11.94 23.69
N HIS A 3 -0.89 12.36 22.43
CA HIS A 3 -1.64 11.68 21.37
C HIS A 3 -0.79 10.58 20.76
N LEU A 4 -1.40 9.44 20.42
CA LEU A 4 -0.73 8.38 19.69
C LEU A 4 -0.54 8.81 18.23
N THR A 5 0.70 9.07 17.83
CA THR A 5 1.05 9.55 16.48
C THR A 5 1.63 8.47 15.58
N SER A 6 2.12 7.36 16.14
CA SER A 6 2.66 6.22 15.39
C SER A 6 2.14 4.90 15.96
N LEU A 7 1.73 3.99 15.08
CA LEU A 7 1.23 2.67 15.43
C LEU A 7 1.88 1.61 14.55
N LYS A 8 2.45 0.57 15.19
CA LYS A 8 3.00 -0.60 14.51
C LYS A 8 2.23 -1.85 14.95
N LEU A 9 1.72 -2.63 13.99
CA LEU A 9 0.90 -3.82 14.25
C LEU A 9 1.44 -5.03 13.47
N ALA A 10 1.63 -6.14 14.17
CA ALA A 10 1.72 -7.46 13.53
C ALA A 10 0.30 -7.98 13.28
N VAL A 11 0.01 -8.44 12.06
CA VAL A 11 -1.34 -8.88 11.67
C VAL A 11 -1.33 -10.38 11.33
N PRO A 12 -1.80 -11.25 12.25
CA PRO A 12 -1.80 -12.70 12.04
C PRO A 12 -2.94 -13.15 11.11
N GLU A 13 -2.80 -14.33 10.49
CA GLU A 13 -3.77 -14.87 9.52
C GLU A 13 -5.12 -15.31 10.15
N LYS A 14 -5.17 -15.57 11.48
CA LYS A 14 -6.35 -16.13 12.16
C LYS A 14 -6.86 -15.26 13.30
N GLY A 15 -8.19 -15.13 13.37
CA GLY A 15 -8.91 -14.81 14.60
C GLY A 15 -9.62 -13.46 14.65
N HIS A 16 -10.13 -12.93 13.54
CA HIS A 16 -10.66 -11.56 13.55
C HIS A 16 -12.13 -11.48 13.11
N LYS A 17 -12.99 -11.13 14.08
CA LYS A 17 -14.33 -10.59 13.79
C LYS A 17 -14.15 -9.16 13.32
N GLN A 18 -14.91 -8.77 12.29
CA GLN A 18 -14.97 -7.39 11.81
C GLN A 18 -15.42 -6.49 12.97
N VAL A 19 -14.49 -5.73 13.54
CA VAL A 19 -14.83 -4.75 14.58
C VAL A 19 -15.41 -3.54 13.85
N ALA A 20 -16.71 -3.32 14.00
CA ALA A 20 -17.34 -2.09 13.53
C ALA A 20 -16.67 -0.92 14.25
N GLY A 21 -15.89 -0.12 13.52
CA GLY A 21 -15.04 0.90 14.12
C GLY A 21 -15.24 2.27 13.48
N THR A 22 -15.73 3.20 14.28
CA THR A 22 -15.52 4.63 14.13
C THR A 22 -14.03 4.94 14.23
N SER A 23 -13.52 5.87 13.40
CA SER A 23 -12.11 6.30 13.44
C SER A 23 -11.74 6.80 14.84
N CYS A 24 -10.87 6.06 15.53
CA CYS A 24 -10.53 6.29 16.94
C CYS A 24 -9.12 6.88 17.13
N LEU A 25 -8.42 7.20 16.04
CA LEU A 25 -7.04 7.67 16.05
C LEU A 25 -6.86 8.96 15.21
N PRO A 26 -7.50 10.08 15.59
CA PRO A 26 -7.54 11.31 14.79
C PRO A 26 -6.21 12.05 14.67
N ALA A 27 -5.20 11.67 15.46
CA ALA A 27 -3.86 12.26 15.48
C ALA A 27 -2.78 11.30 14.94
N LEU A 28 -3.19 10.14 14.41
CA LEU A 28 -2.25 9.15 13.90
C LEU A 28 -1.64 9.63 12.59
N GLN A 29 -0.32 9.84 12.60
CA GLN A 29 0.46 10.30 11.46
C GLN A 29 1.19 9.16 10.74
N SER A 30 1.42 8.04 11.43
CA SER A 30 2.17 6.90 10.90
C SER A 30 1.53 5.58 11.28
N LEU A 31 1.30 4.73 10.28
CA LEU A 31 0.84 3.36 10.43
C LEU A 31 1.85 2.40 9.79
N SER A 32 2.29 1.40 10.56
CA SER A 32 3.12 0.30 10.07
C SER A 32 2.42 -1.02 10.33
N LEU A 33 2.20 -1.80 9.27
CA LEU A 33 1.57 -3.12 9.33
C LEU A 33 2.59 -4.17 8.91
N GLU A 34 2.68 -5.25 9.69
CA GLU A 34 3.47 -6.44 9.36
C GLU A 34 2.54 -7.64 9.23
N PRO A 35 1.76 -7.73 8.14
CA PRO A 35 0.84 -8.84 7.96
C PRO A 35 1.56 -10.09 7.42
N GLU A 36 1.04 -11.26 7.78
CA GLU A 36 1.42 -12.49 7.10
C GLU A 36 1.01 -12.43 5.61
N ARG A 37 -0.16 -11.87 5.29
CA ARG A 37 -0.70 -11.72 3.93
C ARG A 37 -1.40 -10.38 3.75
N LEU A 38 -1.30 -9.78 2.56
CA LEU A 38 -2.09 -8.58 2.23
C LEU A 38 -3.52 -8.99 1.85
N ASP A 39 -4.49 -8.60 2.66
CA ASP A 39 -5.89 -8.98 2.51
C ASP A 39 -6.86 -7.84 2.90
N GLU A 40 -8.16 -8.15 2.89
CA GLU A 40 -9.23 -7.23 3.29
C GLU A 40 -9.09 -6.74 4.74
N HIS A 41 -8.39 -7.47 5.62
CA HIS A 41 -8.15 -7.04 7.00
C HIS A 41 -7.11 -5.93 7.06
N CYS A 42 -6.04 -6.05 6.28
CA CYS A 42 -5.09 -4.95 6.11
C CYS A 42 -5.79 -3.69 5.59
N LEU A 43 -6.68 -3.87 4.61
CA LEU A 43 -7.48 -2.77 4.06
C LEU A 43 -8.39 -2.13 5.12
N ALA A 44 -9.06 -2.96 5.93
CA ALA A 44 -9.91 -2.48 7.01
C ALA A 44 -9.12 -1.72 8.09
N LEU A 45 -7.93 -2.20 8.46
CA LEU A 45 -7.05 -1.51 9.41
C LEU A 45 -6.61 -0.15 8.88
N VAL A 46 -6.23 -0.09 7.60
CA VAL A 46 -5.92 1.19 6.96
C VAL A 46 -7.12 2.11 6.94
N LYS A 47 -8.33 1.62 6.60
CA LYS A 47 -9.57 2.41 6.66
C LYS A 47 -9.85 2.99 8.05
N LEU A 48 -9.67 2.19 9.09
CA LEU A 48 -9.86 2.62 10.47
C LEU A 48 -8.83 3.66 10.90
N ALA A 49 -7.59 3.52 10.43
CA ALA A 49 -6.47 4.38 10.73
C ALA A 49 -6.40 5.64 9.85
N THR A 50 -7.01 5.63 8.65
CA THR A 50 -7.10 6.80 7.77
C THR A 50 -7.98 7.85 8.43
N SER A 51 -7.30 8.70 9.19
CA SER A 51 -7.77 10.02 9.58
C SER A 51 -7.19 11.04 8.60
N GLY A 52 -7.72 12.27 8.58
CA GLY A 52 -7.14 13.36 7.79
C GLY A 52 -5.68 13.73 8.17
N SER A 53 -5.14 13.13 9.23
CA SER A 53 -3.76 13.35 9.73
C SER A 53 -2.76 12.27 9.34
N LEU A 54 -3.21 11.17 8.71
CA LEU A 54 -2.34 10.05 8.36
C LEU A 54 -1.44 10.39 7.18
N ASP A 55 -0.15 10.56 7.45
CA ASP A 55 0.85 10.96 6.46
C ASP A 55 1.70 9.79 5.97
N ASN A 56 1.90 8.75 6.78
CA ASN A 56 2.85 7.68 6.47
C ASN A 56 2.21 6.31 6.66
N ILE A 57 2.29 5.47 5.63
CA ILE A 57 1.80 4.09 5.67
C ILE A 57 2.93 3.17 5.20
N SER A 58 3.25 2.16 6.00
CA SER A 58 4.21 1.12 5.66
C SER A 58 3.62 -0.26 5.86
N ILE A 59 3.83 -1.14 4.90
CA ILE A 59 3.34 -2.52 4.95
C ILE A 59 4.50 -3.45 4.62
N ASP A 60 4.79 -4.40 5.52
CA ASP A 60 5.84 -5.38 5.36
C ASP A 60 5.26 -6.80 5.43
N ILE A 61 5.18 -7.46 4.29
CA ILE A 61 4.44 -8.71 4.12
C ILE A 61 5.40 -9.88 4.30
N VAL A 62 5.19 -10.65 5.37
CA VAL A 62 6.20 -11.58 5.90
C VAL A 62 6.22 -12.93 5.16
N LEU A 63 5.05 -13.50 4.85
CA LEU A 63 4.94 -14.88 4.32
C LEU A 63 4.11 -14.97 3.03
N GLY A 64 3.25 -13.99 2.81
CA GLY A 64 2.26 -13.95 1.74
C GLY A 64 2.81 -13.38 0.46
N ASN A 65 2.33 -13.92 -0.66
CA ASN A 65 2.55 -13.26 -1.92
C ASN A 65 1.54 -12.15 -2.15
N VAL A 66 2.00 -11.06 -2.74
CA VAL A 66 1.18 -9.92 -3.15
C VAL A 66 0.66 -10.17 -4.55
N THR A 67 -0.66 -10.07 -4.72
CA THR A 67 -1.28 -10.06 -6.05
C THR A 67 -1.51 -8.62 -6.52
N THR A 68 -1.54 -8.42 -7.84
CA THR A 68 -1.83 -7.11 -8.42
C THR A 68 -3.23 -6.61 -8.02
N ASP A 69 -4.23 -7.48 -7.94
CA ASP A 69 -5.59 -7.08 -7.61
C ASP A 69 -5.72 -6.64 -6.15
N MET A 70 -5.02 -7.29 -5.23
CA MET A 70 -4.92 -6.82 -3.84
C MET A 70 -4.30 -5.43 -3.77
N LEU A 71 -3.20 -5.19 -4.50
CA LEU A 71 -2.59 -3.86 -4.58
C LEU A 71 -3.56 -2.82 -5.17
N LYS A 72 -4.32 -3.15 -6.23
CA LYS A 72 -5.31 -2.24 -6.83
C LYS A 72 -6.40 -1.86 -5.84
N SER A 73 -6.97 -2.83 -5.12
CA SER A 73 -7.98 -2.57 -4.09
C SER A 73 -7.42 -1.67 -2.99
N PHE A 74 -6.18 -1.94 -2.57
CA PHE A 74 -5.51 -1.17 -1.55
C PHE A 74 -5.25 0.29 -1.96
N VAL A 75 -4.74 0.48 -3.17
CA VAL A 75 -4.48 1.79 -3.76
C VAL A 75 -5.78 2.58 -3.91
N ARG A 76 -6.86 1.94 -4.35
CA ARG A 76 -8.16 2.60 -4.52
C ARG A 76 -8.63 3.27 -3.23
N GLU A 77 -8.47 2.60 -2.08
CA GLU A 77 -8.83 3.17 -0.79
C GLU A 77 -7.88 4.28 -0.35
N LEU A 78 -6.58 4.10 -0.58
CA LEU A 78 -5.59 5.11 -0.27
C LEU A 78 -5.73 6.38 -1.11
N VAL A 79 -6.26 6.32 -2.33
CA VAL A 79 -6.50 7.52 -3.16
C VAL A 79 -7.50 8.48 -2.50
N SER A 80 -8.46 7.98 -1.71
CA SER A 80 -9.38 8.82 -0.94
C SER A 80 -8.70 9.53 0.24
N TYR A 81 -7.60 8.97 0.76
CA TYR A 81 -6.83 9.50 1.89
C TYR A 81 -5.32 9.36 1.59
N PRO A 82 -4.79 10.14 0.64
CA PRO A 82 -3.48 9.88 0.06
C PRO A 82 -2.38 10.24 1.06
N PRO A 83 -1.55 9.25 1.47
CA PRO A 83 -0.44 9.52 2.38
C PRO A 83 0.65 10.34 1.69
N ARG A 84 1.48 11.02 2.49
CA ARG A 84 2.72 11.64 2.02
C ARG A 84 3.79 10.60 1.70
N ALA A 85 3.85 9.52 2.47
CA ALA A 85 4.77 8.42 2.25
C ALA A 85 4.05 7.07 2.27
N PHE A 86 4.30 6.25 1.26
CA PHE A 86 3.84 4.87 1.20
C PHE A 86 5.01 3.92 0.99
N SER A 87 5.08 2.87 1.80
CA SER A 87 6.01 1.77 1.62
C SER A 87 5.27 0.44 1.59
N VAL A 88 5.59 -0.39 0.60
CA VAL A 88 5.15 -1.78 0.55
C VAL A 88 6.35 -2.70 0.28
N THR A 89 6.54 -3.65 1.17
CA THR A 89 7.58 -4.69 1.09
C THR A 89 6.92 -6.07 1.04
N GLY A 90 7.42 -6.95 0.19
CA GLY A 90 6.93 -8.33 0.11
C GLY A 90 7.44 -9.10 -1.11
N THR A 91 6.76 -10.18 -1.46
CA THR A 91 7.07 -10.96 -2.67
C THR A 91 5.87 -10.96 -3.62
N LEU A 92 6.08 -10.59 -4.89
CA LEU A 92 5.03 -10.65 -5.91
C LEU A 92 4.85 -12.10 -6.38
N SER A 93 3.62 -12.62 -6.36
CA SER A 93 3.28 -13.91 -6.97
C SER A 93 2.71 -13.79 -8.37
N ASN A 94 3.00 -14.81 -9.17
CA ASN A 94 2.61 -14.96 -10.56
C ASN A 94 1.21 -15.57 -10.72
N ILE A 95 0.21 -15.06 -9.98
CA ILE A 95 -1.16 -15.57 -10.09
C ILE A 95 -1.84 -14.82 -11.23
N SER A 96 -1.71 -15.37 -12.43
CA SER A 96 -2.40 -15.02 -13.68
C SER A 96 -2.49 -13.52 -14.00
N TYR A 97 -1.51 -13.00 -14.74
CA TYR A 97 -1.70 -11.77 -15.51
C TYR A 97 -1.87 -12.12 -16.98
N ASP A 98 -2.84 -11.49 -17.63
CA ASP A 98 -3.25 -11.67 -19.02
C ASP A 98 -2.13 -11.20 -19.98
N GLY A 99 -1.06 -12.01 -20.09
CA GLY A 99 -0.03 -12.08 -21.15
C GLY A 99 0.69 -10.83 -21.65
N ARG A 100 0.24 -9.62 -21.30
CA ARG A 100 0.59 -8.34 -21.95
C ARG A 100 1.51 -7.47 -21.12
N LEU A 101 1.47 -7.60 -19.79
CA LEU A 101 2.35 -6.89 -18.86
C LEU A 101 3.01 -7.91 -17.94
N ASN A 102 4.28 -7.68 -17.60
CA ASN A 102 4.91 -8.48 -16.55
C ASN A 102 4.34 -8.10 -15.17
N ILE A 103 4.50 -8.96 -14.16
CA ILE A 103 3.94 -8.75 -12.81
C ILE A 103 4.42 -7.43 -12.18
N SER A 104 5.66 -7.03 -12.45
CA SER A 104 6.25 -5.78 -11.94
C SER A 104 5.54 -4.56 -12.52
N GLU A 105 5.29 -4.55 -13.83
CA GLU A 105 4.55 -3.50 -14.54
C GLU A 105 3.10 -3.44 -14.06
N ALA A 106 2.47 -4.60 -13.87
CA ALA A 106 1.12 -4.69 -13.33
C ALA A 106 1.00 -4.09 -11.93
N ALA A 107 1.94 -4.39 -11.03
CA ALA A 107 1.99 -3.83 -9.69
C ALA A 107 2.19 -2.31 -9.70
N LEU A 108 3.01 -1.78 -10.63
CA LEU A 108 3.27 -0.35 -10.73
C LEU A 108 2.11 0.41 -11.38
N HIS A 109 1.45 -0.16 -12.38
CA HIS A 109 0.17 0.36 -12.86
C HIS A 109 -0.89 0.40 -11.75
N ALA A 110 -0.92 -0.60 -10.87
CA ALA A 110 -1.81 -0.58 -9.72
C ALA A 110 -1.50 0.58 -8.76
N LEU A 111 -0.22 0.95 -8.58
CA LEU A 111 0.25 2.02 -7.70
C LEU A 111 0.21 3.43 -8.33
N GLN A 112 0.11 3.52 -9.66
CA GLN A 112 0.10 4.78 -10.41
C GLN A 112 -0.89 5.83 -9.87
N PRO A 113 -2.12 5.48 -9.42
CA PRO A 113 -3.03 6.46 -8.84
C PRO A 113 -2.49 7.17 -7.59
N LEU A 114 -1.66 6.51 -6.76
CA LEU A 114 -1.02 7.15 -5.61
C LEU A 114 0.10 8.10 -6.05
N LEU A 115 0.86 7.70 -7.07
CA LEU A 115 1.95 8.50 -7.63
C LEU A 115 1.46 9.81 -8.24
N LEU A 116 0.29 9.80 -8.88
CA LEU A 116 -0.31 10.99 -9.47
C LEU A 116 -0.85 11.99 -8.43
N HIS A 117 -0.94 11.60 -7.16
CA HIS A 117 -1.48 12.48 -6.13
C HIS A 117 -0.42 13.46 -5.62
N ARG A 118 -0.69 14.77 -5.73
CA ARG A 118 0.25 15.87 -5.40
C ARG A 118 0.83 15.86 -3.96
N LYS A 119 0.21 15.11 -3.05
CA LYS A 119 0.67 15.00 -1.65
C LYS A 119 1.76 13.93 -1.48
N MET A 120 1.87 12.99 -2.41
CA MET A 120 2.80 11.87 -2.34
C MET A 120 4.22 12.36 -2.57
N ALA A 121 5.03 12.37 -1.52
CA ALA A 121 6.44 12.76 -1.56
C ALA A 121 7.38 11.55 -1.65
N SER A 122 6.92 10.37 -1.20
CA SER A 122 7.74 9.15 -1.19
C SER A 122 6.91 7.92 -1.52
N LEU A 123 7.38 7.15 -2.51
CA LEU A 123 6.95 5.78 -2.75
C LEU A 123 8.14 4.84 -2.63
N LYS A 124 8.06 3.88 -1.71
CA LYS A 124 9.01 2.78 -1.60
C LYS A 124 8.30 1.46 -1.95
N ILE A 125 8.83 0.77 -2.94
CA ILE A 125 8.39 -0.58 -3.29
C ILE A 125 9.61 -1.48 -3.17
N SER A 126 9.53 -2.47 -2.29
CA SER A 126 10.55 -3.52 -2.19
C SER A 126 9.89 -4.85 -2.43
N MET A 127 9.98 -5.34 -3.67
CA MET A 127 9.38 -6.61 -4.04
C MET A 127 10.46 -7.55 -4.57
N GLY A 128 10.56 -8.76 -4.00
CA GLY A 128 11.65 -9.71 -4.30
C GLY A 128 11.82 -10.07 -5.78
N ASN A 129 10.79 -9.84 -6.60
CA ASN A 129 10.77 -10.12 -8.04
C ASN A 129 10.55 -8.85 -8.90
N LEU A 130 10.78 -7.65 -8.37
CA LEU A 130 10.60 -6.42 -9.14
C LEU A 130 11.70 -6.26 -10.18
N ARG A 131 11.36 -6.42 -11.46
CA ARG A 131 12.28 -6.12 -12.55
C ARG A 131 12.04 -4.69 -13.04
N ILE A 132 13.11 -3.90 -13.10
CA ILE A 132 13.07 -2.60 -13.76
C ILE A 132 13.02 -2.82 -15.27
N THR A 133 11.90 -2.44 -15.91
CA THR A 133 11.75 -2.49 -17.37
C THR A 133 11.72 -1.09 -17.97
N PRO A 134 12.02 -0.91 -19.28
CA PRO A 134 11.85 0.37 -19.95
C PRO A 134 10.42 0.91 -19.88
N ASN A 135 9.42 0.04 -20.00
CA ASN A 135 8.01 0.38 -19.83
C ASN A 135 7.72 0.89 -18.41
N LEU A 136 8.37 0.28 -17.40
CA LEU A 136 8.26 0.77 -16.04
C LEU A 136 8.79 2.19 -15.88
N LEU A 137 9.98 2.47 -16.42
CA LEU A 137 10.57 3.81 -16.36
C LEU A 137 9.71 4.84 -17.12
N SER A 138 9.13 4.45 -18.25
CA SER A 138 8.20 5.28 -19.01
C SER A 138 6.91 5.57 -18.23
N ALA A 139 6.32 4.57 -17.57
CA ALA A 139 5.13 4.75 -16.72
C ALA A 139 5.42 5.71 -15.55
N LEU A 140 6.58 5.56 -14.89
CA LEU A 140 7.02 6.47 -13.83
C LEU A 140 7.26 7.89 -14.34
N GLY A 141 7.93 8.03 -15.49
CA GLY A 141 8.16 9.33 -16.13
C GLY A 141 6.86 10.04 -16.54
N SER A 142 5.85 9.29 -16.97
CA SER A 142 4.52 9.87 -17.26
C SER A 142 3.77 10.31 -16.01
N ALA A 143 3.99 9.63 -14.87
CA ALA A 143 3.41 10.02 -13.58
C ALA A 143 4.14 11.23 -12.96
N TYR A 144 5.41 11.42 -13.30
CA TYR A 144 6.26 12.53 -12.85
C TYR A 144 6.96 13.20 -14.04
N PRO A 145 6.23 13.99 -14.86
CA PRO A 145 6.79 14.62 -16.07
C PRO A 145 7.85 15.71 -15.80
N ALA A 146 8.26 15.90 -14.53
CA ALA A 146 9.22 16.91 -14.10
C ALA A 146 10.53 16.32 -13.51
N LEU A 147 10.75 15.00 -13.63
CA LEU A 147 12.03 14.35 -13.35
C LEU A 147 12.90 14.30 -14.60
#